data_AF-A0A9W6NM93-F1
#
_entry.id   AF-A0A9W6NM93-F1
#
_cell.length_a   1.000
_cell.length_b   1.000
_cell.length_c   1.000
_cell.angle_alpha   90.00
_cell.angle_beta   90.00
_cell.angle_gamma   90.00
#
_symmetry.space_group_name_H-M   'P 1'
#
loop_
_entity.id
_entity.type
_entity.pdbx_description
1 polymer ?
#
loop_
_entity_poly.entity_id
_entity_poly.type
_entity_poly.pdbx_seq_one_letter_code
_entity_poly.pdbx_strand_id
1 'polypeptide(L)'
;MVTEPGPVLVELPQPRSLTGAERALVIRLVEFADVAVLTEQVTTVRVVSTCRCGCASVGLRSDGPPVPATVVARLSATGRDDYFAIEASGDDVRVVLHILGGFVEELEMFAGEGVQVVAPHVDSVTSLWIG
;
A
#
# COMPACT_ATOMS: atom_id res chain seq x y z
N MET A 1 3.65 -10.97 24.80
CA MET A 1 2.88 -10.23 23.78
C MET A 1 2.71 -11.19 22.62
N VAL A 2 1.48 -11.64 22.39
CA VAL A 2 1.16 -12.47 21.22
C VAL A 2 1.09 -11.47 20.08
N THR A 3 2.08 -11.47 19.19
CA THR A 3 1.96 -10.80 17.88
C THR A 3 0.96 -11.60 17.07
N GLU A 4 -0.27 -11.10 16.94
CA GLU A 4 -1.23 -11.65 15.98
C GLU A 4 -0.70 -11.39 14.55
N PRO A 5 -0.91 -12.33 13.61
CA PRO A 5 -0.34 -12.23 12.27
C PRO A 5 -1.01 -11.08 11.49
N GLY A 6 -0.20 -10.35 10.72
CA GLY A 6 -0.67 -9.33 9.77
C GLY A 6 -1.66 -9.87 8.73
N PRO A 7 -2.08 -9.04 7.76
CA PRO A 7 -3.10 -9.42 6.78
C PRO A 7 -2.75 -10.74 6.11
N VAL A 8 -3.71 -11.67 6.12
CA VAL A 8 -3.57 -12.94 5.41
C VAL A 8 -4.13 -12.78 4.01
N LEU A 9 -3.28 -12.29 3.12
CA LEU A 9 -3.60 -12.12 1.70
C LEU A 9 -3.79 -13.49 1.03
N VAL A 10 -4.91 -13.63 0.32
CA VAL A 10 -5.23 -14.79 -0.51
C VAL A 10 -5.37 -14.33 -1.94
N GLU A 11 -4.69 -15.01 -2.87
CA GLU A 11 -4.75 -14.70 -4.29
C GLU A 11 -6.19 -14.75 -4.82
N LEU A 12 -6.52 -13.78 -5.65
CA LEU A 12 -7.75 -13.78 -6.41
C LEU A 12 -7.63 -14.76 -7.58
N PRO A 13 -8.72 -15.47 -7.95
CA PRO A 13 -8.73 -16.31 -9.14
C PRO A 13 -8.39 -15.54 -10.43
N GLN A 14 -8.71 -14.24 -10.46
CA GLN A 14 -8.34 -13.32 -11.52
C GLN A 14 -8.02 -11.94 -10.92
N PRO A 15 -6.97 -11.26 -11.40
CA PRO A 15 -6.71 -9.88 -11.01
C PRO A 15 -7.89 -8.96 -11.33
N ARG A 16 -8.16 -8.01 -10.45
CA ARG A 16 -9.18 -6.97 -10.66
C ARG A 16 -8.55 -5.58 -10.69
N SER A 17 -9.27 -4.61 -11.25
CA SER A 17 -8.90 -3.20 -11.10
C SER A 17 -9.04 -2.76 -9.63
N LEU A 18 -8.29 -1.72 -9.26
CA LEU A 18 -8.54 -0.97 -8.04
C LEU A 18 -9.97 -0.41 -8.05
N THR A 19 -10.62 -0.40 -6.90
CA THR A 19 -11.84 0.39 -6.68
C THR A 19 -11.53 1.89 -6.71
N GLY A 20 -12.55 2.74 -6.76
CA GLY A 20 -12.36 4.19 -6.71
C GLY A 20 -11.63 4.67 -5.46
N ALA A 21 -11.98 4.12 -4.28
CA ALA A 21 -11.35 4.45 -3.02
C ALA A 21 -9.89 3.96 -2.94
N GLU A 22 -9.64 2.69 -3.31
CA GLU A 22 -8.27 2.14 -3.35
C GLU A 22 -7.38 2.95 -4.31
N ARG A 23 -7.90 3.32 -5.48
CA ARG A 23 -7.17 4.15 -6.45
C ARG A 23 -6.85 5.53 -5.91
N ALA A 24 -7.80 6.18 -5.26
CA ALA A 24 -7.58 7.51 -4.68
C ALA A 24 -6.49 7.47 -3.60
N LEU A 25 -6.51 6.44 -2.73
CA LEU A 25 -5.49 6.24 -1.69
C LEU A 25 -4.10 5.98 -2.29
N VAL A 26 -4.00 5.06 -3.25
CA VAL A 26 -2.72 4.74 -3.91
C VAL A 26 -2.13 5.99 -4.60
N ILE A 27 -2.94 6.74 -5.35
CA ILE A 27 -2.51 7.99 -5.99
C ILE A 27 -1.99 8.97 -4.94
N ARG A 28 -2.75 9.19 -3.87
CA ARG A 28 -2.39 10.13 -2.80
C ARG A 28 -1.05 9.79 -2.14
N LEU A 29 -0.81 8.51 -1.84
CA LEU A 29 0.42 8.04 -1.22
C LEU A 29 1.61 8.16 -2.19
N VAL A 30 1.42 7.78 -3.46
CA VAL A 30 2.47 7.86 -4.48
C VAL A 30 2.85 9.31 -4.82
N GLU A 31 1.88 10.22 -4.91
CA GLU A 31 2.12 11.65 -5.08
C GLU A 31 2.93 12.24 -3.92
N PHE A 32 2.66 11.80 -2.69
CA PHE A 32 3.42 12.23 -1.52
C PHE A 32 4.89 11.76 -1.55
N ALA A 33 5.17 10.57 -2.05
CA ALA A 33 6.53 10.05 -2.16
C ALA A 33 7.37 10.77 -3.24
N ASP A 34 6.73 11.46 -4.18
CA ASP A 34 7.37 12.20 -5.28
C ASP A 34 8.39 11.36 -6.08
N VAL A 35 8.01 10.10 -6.37
CA VAL A 35 8.81 9.18 -7.20
C VAL A 35 8.07 8.92 -8.51
N ALA A 36 8.53 9.55 -9.59
CA ALA A 36 7.87 9.51 -10.91
C ALA A 36 7.56 8.07 -11.41
N VAL A 37 8.45 7.11 -11.14
CA VAL A 37 8.26 5.70 -11.52
C VAL A 37 7.07 5.07 -10.79
N LEU A 38 6.81 5.44 -9.53
CA LEU A 38 5.62 4.95 -8.82
C LEU A 38 4.35 5.49 -9.49
N THR A 39 4.33 6.76 -9.92
CA THR A 39 3.17 7.33 -10.64
C THR A 39 2.87 6.56 -11.92
N GLU A 40 3.90 6.13 -12.65
CA GLU A 40 3.76 5.25 -13.81
C GLU A 40 3.16 3.89 -13.43
N GLN A 41 3.65 3.27 -12.36
CA GLN A 41 3.14 1.98 -11.88
C GLN A 41 1.64 2.01 -11.54
N VAL A 42 1.13 3.12 -11.00
CA VAL A 42 -0.29 3.28 -10.64
C VAL A 42 -1.21 3.22 -11.86
N THR A 43 -0.70 3.47 -13.06
CA THR A 43 -1.50 3.38 -14.29
C THR A 43 -1.84 1.94 -14.68
N THR A 44 -0.99 0.99 -14.33
CA THR A 44 -1.14 -0.44 -14.67
C THR A 44 -1.49 -1.32 -13.47
N VAL A 45 -1.49 -0.76 -12.25
CA VAL A 45 -1.69 -1.54 -11.03
C VAL A 45 -3.05 -2.26 -10.99
N ARG A 46 -3.01 -3.51 -10.53
CA ARG A 46 -4.16 -4.39 -10.34
C ARG A 46 -4.10 -4.99 -8.94
N VAL A 47 -5.26 -5.30 -8.39
CA VAL A 47 -5.37 -6.09 -7.18
C VAL A 47 -5.30 -7.56 -7.55
N VAL A 48 -4.37 -8.29 -6.94
CA VAL A 48 -4.10 -9.71 -7.19
C VAL A 48 -4.45 -10.60 -6.00
N SER A 49 -4.63 -10.02 -4.81
CA SER A 49 -5.03 -10.74 -3.60
C SER A 49 -5.84 -9.85 -2.67
N THR A 50 -6.60 -10.46 -1.76
CA THR A 50 -7.42 -9.78 -0.74
C THR A 50 -7.23 -10.43 0.62
N CYS A 51 -7.34 -9.69 1.73
CA CYS A 51 -7.29 -10.33 3.04
C CYS A 51 -8.50 -11.25 3.27
N ARG A 52 -8.25 -12.47 3.76
CA ARG A 52 -9.33 -13.35 4.27
C ARG A 52 -9.74 -13.06 5.72
N CYS A 53 -8.99 -12.20 6.41
CA CYS A 53 -9.24 -11.78 7.78
C CYS A 53 -10.38 -10.74 7.90
N GLY A 54 -10.76 -10.11 6.79
CA GLY A 54 -11.81 -9.10 6.73
C GLY A 54 -11.35 -7.65 6.85
N CYS A 55 -10.04 -7.36 6.92
CA CYS A 55 -9.56 -6.00 6.67
C CYS A 55 -9.63 -5.67 5.16
N ALA A 56 -9.56 -4.38 4.82
CA ALA A 56 -9.58 -3.93 3.44
C ALA A 56 -8.25 -4.16 2.69
N SER A 57 -7.22 -4.74 3.33
CA SER A 57 -5.90 -4.90 2.71
C SER A 57 -5.94 -5.73 1.43
N VAL A 58 -5.20 -5.27 0.44
CA VAL A 58 -5.12 -5.88 -0.89
C VAL A 58 -3.67 -5.99 -1.36
N GLY A 59 -3.30 -7.12 -1.94
CA GLY A 59 -2.05 -7.25 -2.66
C GLY A 59 -2.18 -6.67 -4.06
N LEU A 60 -1.14 -5.98 -4.47
CA LEU A 60 -1.03 -5.22 -5.70
C LEU A 60 -0.02 -5.86 -6.63
N ARG A 61 -0.20 -5.63 -7.93
CA ARG A 61 0.81 -5.91 -8.94
C ARG A 61 0.75 -4.83 -10.01
N SER A 62 1.91 -4.39 -10.46
CA SER A 62 2.05 -3.41 -11.54
C SER A 62 2.90 -3.99 -12.67
N ASP A 63 2.61 -3.58 -13.90
CA ASP A 63 3.40 -3.91 -15.10
C ASP A 63 4.41 -2.80 -15.44
N GLY A 64 4.48 -1.74 -14.62
CA GLY A 64 5.43 -0.62 -14.80
C GLY A 64 6.87 -0.98 -14.43
N PRO A 65 7.84 -0.09 -14.69
CA PRO A 65 9.23 -0.33 -14.32
C PRO A 65 9.43 -0.28 -12.79
N PRO A 66 10.40 -1.02 -12.21
CA PRO A 66 10.72 -0.93 -10.80
C PRO A 66 11.35 0.42 -10.44
N VAL A 67 11.08 0.90 -9.23
CA VAL A 67 11.85 1.99 -8.62
C VAL A 67 13.31 1.53 -8.45
N PRO A 68 14.32 2.33 -8.83
CA PRO A 68 15.72 1.97 -8.64
C PRO A 68 16.07 1.67 -7.18
N ALA A 69 16.84 0.61 -6.93
CA ALA A 69 17.25 0.18 -5.59
C ALA A 69 17.93 1.30 -4.77
N THR A 70 18.66 2.21 -5.42
CA THR A 70 19.27 3.38 -4.77
C THR A 70 18.24 4.39 -4.27
N VAL A 71 17.11 4.53 -4.95
CA VAL A 71 15.99 5.37 -4.52
C VAL A 71 15.23 4.68 -3.39
N VAL A 72 15.00 3.37 -3.50
CA VAL A 72 14.40 2.55 -2.42
C VAL A 72 15.22 2.68 -1.14
N ALA A 73 16.54 2.47 -1.20
CA ALA A 73 17.45 2.60 -0.06
C ALA A 73 17.42 3.98 0.59
N ARG A 74 17.30 5.04 -0.22
CA ARG A 74 17.22 6.42 0.26
C ARG A 74 15.93 6.71 1.02
N LEU A 75 14.81 6.11 0.59
CA LEU A 75 13.50 6.32 1.20
C LEU A 75 13.24 5.38 2.39
N SER A 76 13.88 4.22 2.42
CA SER A 76 13.76 3.27 3.51
C SER A 76 14.27 3.85 4.84
N ALA A 77 13.46 3.78 5.90
CA ALA A 77 13.91 4.19 7.24
C ALA A 77 15.07 3.33 7.78
N THR A 78 15.26 2.14 7.21
CA THR A 78 16.32 1.19 7.61
C THR A 78 17.50 1.15 6.64
N GLY A 79 17.44 1.92 5.55
CA GLY A 79 18.45 1.89 4.48
C GLY A 79 18.39 0.64 3.58
N ARG A 80 17.33 -0.19 3.70
CA ARG A 80 17.11 -1.35 2.84
C ARG A 80 16.83 -0.92 1.41
N ASP A 81 17.50 -1.55 0.46
CA ASP A 81 17.38 -1.26 -0.98
C ASP A 81 16.25 -2.00 -1.68
N ASP A 82 15.49 -2.80 -0.93
CA ASP A 82 14.37 -3.61 -1.41
C ASP A 82 13.03 -3.23 -0.78
N TYR A 83 12.98 -2.35 0.24
CA TYR A 83 11.76 -2.05 0.96
C TYR A 83 11.70 -0.64 1.54
N PHE A 84 10.56 0.03 1.36
CA PHE A 84 10.08 1.13 2.18
C PHE A 84 8.55 1.14 2.20
N ALA A 85 7.96 1.90 3.13
CA ALA A 85 6.52 2.08 3.20
C ALA A 85 6.13 3.56 3.10
N ILE A 86 5.02 3.84 2.43
CA ILE A 86 4.38 5.16 2.48
C ILE A 86 3.14 5.01 3.34
N GLU A 87 3.07 5.76 4.43
CA GLU A 87 2.04 5.63 5.43
C GLU A 87 1.15 6.86 5.44
N ALA A 88 -0.12 6.64 5.76
CA ALA A 88 -1.04 7.69 6.14
C ALA A 88 -1.93 7.29 7.32
N SER A 89 -2.45 8.28 8.04
CA SER A 89 -3.47 8.07 9.06
C SER A 89 -4.54 9.16 9.09
N GLY A 90 -5.73 8.76 9.53
CA GLY A 90 -6.84 9.65 9.88
C GLY A 90 -8.12 8.86 10.17
N ASP A 91 -9.04 9.45 10.92
CA ASP A 91 -10.29 8.84 11.41
C ASP A 91 -10.11 7.40 11.94
N ASP A 92 -9.12 7.23 12.82
CA ASP A 92 -8.71 5.95 13.45
C ASP A 92 -8.23 4.86 12.48
N VAL A 93 -8.13 5.16 11.18
CA VAL A 93 -7.58 4.25 10.15
C VAL A 93 -6.12 4.61 9.87
N ARG A 94 -5.28 3.58 9.74
CA ARG A 94 -3.95 3.66 9.14
C ARG A 94 -3.98 2.97 7.79
N VAL A 95 -3.31 3.60 6.82
CA VAL A 95 -3.13 3.10 5.46
C VAL A 95 -1.65 3.02 5.19
N VAL A 96 -1.18 1.88 4.70
CA VAL A 96 0.23 1.66 4.39
C VAL A 96 0.32 1.14 2.96
N LEU A 97 1.08 1.82 2.11
CA LEU A 97 1.46 1.34 0.80
C LEU A 97 2.88 0.79 0.87
N HIS A 98 3.01 -0.52 0.78
CA HIS A 98 4.30 -1.19 0.79
C HIS A 98 4.93 -1.20 -0.60
N ILE A 99 6.18 -0.75 -0.67
CA ILE A 99 7.01 -0.87 -1.87
C ILE A 99 8.03 -1.97 -1.62
N LEU A 100 7.98 -3.04 -2.40
CA LEU A 100 8.87 -4.19 -2.29
C LEU A 100 9.55 -4.48 -3.63
N GLY A 101 10.87 -4.66 -3.63
CA GLY A 101 11.66 -4.87 -4.85
C GLY A 101 11.51 -3.74 -5.88
N GLY A 102 11.10 -2.55 -5.44
CA GLY A 102 10.81 -1.41 -6.30
C GLY A 102 9.38 -1.36 -6.88
N PHE A 103 8.46 -2.23 -6.45
CA PHE A 103 7.07 -2.27 -6.92
C PHE A 103 6.06 -1.99 -5.82
N VAL A 104 4.92 -1.37 -6.16
CA VAL A 104 3.74 -1.36 -5.29
C VAL A 104 3.25 -2.79 -5.05
N GLU A 105 3.29 -3.25 -3.81
CA GLU A 105 3.07 -4.66 -3.46
C GLU A 105 1.82 -4.88 -2.62
N GLU A 106 1.50 -3.97 -1.70
CA GLU A 106 0.34 -4.09 -0.84
C GLU A 106 -0.19 -2.71 -0.43
N LEU A 107 -1.51 -2.55 -0.49
CA LEU A 107 -2.22 -1.47 0.19
C LEU A 107 -2.86 -2.06 1.44
N GLU A 108 -2.21 -1.87 2.58
CA GLU A 108 -2.68 -2.32 3.88
C GLU A 108 -3.56 -1.24 4.53
N MET A 109 -4.68 -1.65 5.14
CA MET A 109 -5.61 -0.74 5.81
C MET A 109 -6.11 -1.37 7.11
N PHE A 110 -6.00 -0.66 8.23
CA PHE A 110 -6.39 -1.16 9.55
C PHE A 110 -6.81 -0.04 10.52
N ALA A 111 -7.76 -0.33 11.42
CA ALA A 111 -8.22 0.58 12.47
C ALA A 111 -8.03 -0.04 13.86
N GLY A 112 -6.79 -0.41 14.17
CA GLY A 112 -6.46 -1.23 15.33
C GLY A 112 -6.63 -2.73 15.07
N GLU A 113 -6.20 -3.51 16.05
CA GLU A 113 -6.09 -4.97 15.95
C GLU A 113 -7.47 -5.63 15.84
N GLY A 114 -7.66 -6.49 14.82
CA GLY A 114 -8.89 -7.26 14.61
C GLY A 114 -10.10 -6.44 14.12
N VAL A 115 -9.93 -5.14 13.85
CA VAL A 115 -11.02 -4.28 13.40
C VAL A 115 -11.12 -4.33 11.88
N GLN A 116 -12.26 -4.79 11.39
CA GLN A 116 -12.59 -4.72 9.97
C GLN A 116 -12.77 -3.26 9.57
N VAL A 117 -12.12 -2.88 8.47
CA VAL A 117 -12.23 -1.54 7.90
C VAL A 117 -12.66 -1.64 6.45
N VAL A 118 -13.41 -0.64 6.01
CA VAL A 118 -13.62 -0.36 4.59
C VAL A 118 -12.52 0.61 4.16
N ALA A 119 -12.13 0.58 2.89
CA ALA A 119 -11.21 1.57 2.36
C ALA A 119 -11.71 3.00 2.68
N PRO A 120 -10.92 3.81 3.41
CA PRO A 120 -11.36 5.15 3.80
C PRO A 120 -11.48 6.06 2.59
N HIS A 121 -12.23 7.15 2.75
CA HIS A 121 -12.18 8.22 1.77
C HIS A 121 -10.80 8.87 1.79
N VAL A 122 -10.26 9.27 0.63
CA VAL A 122 -8.91 9.84 0.57
C VAL A 122 -8.76 11.11 1.42
N ASP A 123 -9.83 11.91 1.54
CA ASP A 123 -9.83 13.13 2.35
C ASP A 123 -9.82 12.87 3.86
N SER A 124 -10.14 11.64 4.30
CA SER A 124 -10.08 11.29 5.72
C SER A 124 -8.70 10.84 6.17
N VAL A 125 -7.72 10.69 5.27
CA VAL A 125 -6.32 10.40 5.62
C VAL A 125 -5.47 11.68 5.50
N THR A 126 -5.08 12.24 6.65
CA THR A 126 -4.56 13.61 6.73
C THR A 126 -3.07 13.68 7.02
N SER A 127 -2.52 12.71 7.75
CA SER A 127 -1.12 12.67 8.14
C SER A 127 -0.40 11.70 7.22
N LEU A 128 0.67 12.11 6.54
CA LEU A 128 1.45 11.27 5.62
C LEU A 128 2.94 11.28 5.98
N TRP A 129 3.60 10.13 5.88
CA TRP A 129 5.04 9.98 6.09
C TRP A 129 5.60 8.77 5.33
N ILE A 130 6.93 8.69 5.24
CA ILE A 130 7.64 7.52 4.72
C ILE A 130 8.29 6.81 5.91
N GLY A 131 8.07 5.50 6.01
CA GLY A 131 8.54 4.62 7.09
C GLY A 131 9.48 3.51 6.61
#